data_AF-A0A924QRL7-F1
#
_entry.id   AF-A0A924QRL7-F1
#
_cell.length_a   1.000
_cell.length_b   1.000
_cell.length_c   1.000
_cell.angle_alpha   90.00
_cell.angle_beta   90.00
_cell.angle_gamma   90.00
#
_symmetry.space_group_name_H-M   'P 1'
#
loop_
_entity.id
_entity.type
_entity.pdbx_description
1 polymer ?
#
loop_
_entity_poly.entity_id
_entity_poly.type
_entity_poly.pdbx_seq_one_letter_code
_entity_poly.pdbx_strand_id
1 'polypeptide(L)'
;MRITTQEQHFIKNYWQTRLPNSAVYLFGSRANDLKKGGDIDLLILNTDDIKLSEKISFLSAFMLAFQEQKIDIVTYTYKQDAPFKSIALSTAIKL
;
A
#
# COMPACT_ATOMS: atom_id res chain seq x y z
N MET A 1 3.76 12.59 -5.79
CA MET A 1 2.85 11.58 -5.21
C MET A 1 1.61 12.28 -4.66
N ARG A 2 0.42 11.79 -5.01
CA ARG A 2 -0.88 12.40 -4.66
C ARG A 2 -1.53 11.75 -3.43
N ILE A 3 -0.76 11.62 -2.35
CA ILE A 3 -1.25 11.33 -1.00
C ILE A 3 -0.56 12.28 -0.02
N THR A 4 -1.28 12.74 0.99
CA THR A 4 -0.79 13.69 1.99
C THR A 4 0.33 13.07 2.84
N THR A 5 1.16 13.93 3.43
CA THR A 5 2.20 13.50 4.35
C THR A 5 1.64 12.74 5.56
N GLN A 6 0.43 13.09 6.02
CA GLN A 6 -0.22 12.38 7.13
C GLN A 6 -0.63 10.97 6.75
N GLU A 7 -1.20 10.77 5.56
CA GLU A 7 -1.55 9.45 5.04
C GLU A 7 -0.32 8.58 4.84
N GLN A 8 0.76 9.14 4.27
CA GLN A 8 2.03 8.42 4.12
C GLN A 8 2.55 7.90 5.45
N HIS A 9 2.61 8.76 6.48
CA HIS A 9 3.07 8.37 7.81
C HIS A 9 2.14 7.32 8.43
N PHE A 10 0.83 7.48 8.31
CA PHE A 10 -0.13 6.51 8.84
C PHE A 10 0.07 5.14 8.19
N ILE A 11 0.14 5.09 6.86
CA ILE A 11 0.31 3.86 6.09
C ILE A 11 1.60 3.16 6.52
N LYS A 12 2.71 3.91 6.51
CA LYS A 12 4.03 3.37 6.88
C LYS A 12 4.03 2.84 8.30
N ASN A 13 3.57 3.64 9.26
CA ASN A 13 3.59 3.27 10.68
C ASN A 13 2.70 2.07 10.98
N TYR A 14 1.52 1.98 10.35
CA TYR A 14 0.62 0.84 10.53
C TYR A 14 1.32 -0.47 10.16
N TRP A 15 1.86 -0.54 8.93
CA TRP A 15 2.47 -1.75 8.41
C TRP A 15 3.79 -2.08 9.10
N GLN A 16 4.64 -1.09 9.39
CA GLN A 16 5.91 -1.32 10.09
C GLN A 16 5.71 -1.78 11.54
N THR A 17 4.69 -1.29 12.23
CA THR A 17 4.42 -1.69 13.63
C THR A 17 3.95 -3.15 13.72
N ARG A 18 3.13 -3.58 12.76
CA ARG A 18 2.50 -4.91 12.79
C ARG A 18 3.30 -5.97 12.03
N LEU A 19 3.97 -5.56 10.96
CA LEU A 19 4.81 -6.39 10.10
C LEU A 19 6.15 -5.65 9.89
N PRO A 20 7.09 -5.74 10.85
CA PRO A 20 8.36 -4.99 10.81
C PRO A 20 9.23 -5.28 9.59
N ASN A 21 9.08 -6.47 9.00
CA ASN A 21 9.80 -6.89 7.81
C ASN A 21 9.07 -6.52 6.51
N SER A 22 7.97 -5.78 6.59
CA SER A 22 7.21 -5.39 5.40
C SER A 22 7.81 -4.16 4.71
N ALA A 23 7.69 -4.13 3.38
CA ALA A 23 7.98 -2.97 2.56
C ALA A 23 6.68 -2.50 1.90
N VAL A 24 6.40 -1.20 2.04
CA VAL A 24 5.18 -0.58 1.54
C VAL A 24 5.51 0.30 0.34
N TYR A 25 4.72 0.16 -0.71
CA TYR A 25 4.87 0.96 -1.91
C TYR A 25 3.52 1.51 -2.36
N LEU A 26 3.52 2.77 -2.77
CA LEU A 26 2.42 3.37 -3.53
C LEU A 26 2.68 3.13 -5.01
N PHE A 27 1.71 2.53 -5.71
CA PHE A 27 1.79 2.36 -7.15
C PHE A 27 0.57 3.01 -7.83
N GLY A 28 0.41 2.74 -9.13
CA GLY A 28 -0.80 3.14 -9.85
C GLY A 28 -0.90 4.66 -10.07
N SER A 29 -2.13 5.15 -10.09
CA SER A 29 -2.42 6.52 -10.54
C SER A 29 -1.88 7.59 -9.58
N ARG A 30 -1.89 7.34 -8.27
CA ARG A 30 -1.47 8.30 -7.24
C ARG A 30 0.04 8.37 -7.02
N ALA A 31 0.80 7.41 -7.55
CA ALA A 31 2.26 7.52 -7.60
C ALA A 31 2.72 8.65 -8.53
N ASN A 32 1.91 9.06 -9.52
CA ASN A 32 2.24 10.10 -10.49
C ASN A 32 1.34 11.35 -10.33
N ASP A 33 1.94 12.52 -10.14
CA ASP A 33 1.23 13.79 -9.94
C ASP A 33 0.53 14.31 -11.20
N LEU A 34 0.96 13.86 -12.39
CA LEU A 34 0.38 14.27 -13.67
C LEU A 34 -0.90 13.51 -14.03
N LYS A 35 -1.20 12.40 -13.33
CA LYS A 35 -2.41 11.60 -13.56
C LYS A 35 -3.57 12.16 -12.72
N LYS A 36 -4.81 12.10 -13.24
CA LYS A 36 -6.03 12.56 -12.55
C LYS A 36 -6.82 11.39 -11.96
N GLY A 37 -7.56 11.65 -10.89
CA GLY A 37 -8.47 10.67 -10.24
C GLY A 37 -7.76 9.49 -9.59
N GLY A 38 -8.54 8.46 -9.23
CA GLY A 38 -8.07 7.14 -8.83
C GLY A 38 -8.02 6.88 -7.32
N ASP A 39 -7.96 5.59 -7.00
CA ASP A 39 -7.85 5.04 -5.65
C ASP A 39 -6.39 5.09 -5.17
N ILE A 40 -6.16 4.86 -3.87
CA ILE A 40 -4.79 4.58 -3.39
C ILE A 40 -4.49 3.11 -3.68
N ASP A 41 -3.55 2.87 -4.58
CA ASP A 41 -3.04 1.52 -4.86
C ASP A 41 -1.79 1.22 -4.02
N LEU A 42 -1.88 0.30 -3.06
CA LEU A 42 -0.77 -0.10 -2.19
C LEU A 42 -0.28 -1.51 -2.50
N LEU A 43 1.04 -1.64 -2.65
CA LEU A 43 1.72 -2.92 -2.75
C LEU A 43 2.50 -3.15 -1.45
N ILE A 44 2.17 -4.23 -0.73
CA ILE A 44 2.88 -4.62 0.49
C ILE A 44 3.66 -5.90 0.21
N LEU A 45 4.97 -5.83 0.39
CA LEU A 45 5.84 -7.00 0.37
C LEU A 45 6.15 -7.42 1.80
N ASN A 46 6.11 -8.71 2.09
CA ASN A 46 6.49 -9.26 3.40
C ASN A 46 7.20 -10.60 3.22
N THR A 47 7.82 -11.12 4.28
CA THR A 47 8.42 -12.47 4.25
C THR A 47 7.35 -13.54 4.03
N ASP A 48 6.26 -13.44 4.79
CA ASP A 48 5.13 -14.38 4.77
C ASP A 48 3.87 -13.72 4.24
N ASP A 49 2.90 -14.53 3.84
CA ASP A 49 1.60 -14.06 3.37
C ASP A 49 0.88 -13.21 4.43
N ILE A 50 0.33 -12.08 3.99
CA ILE A 50 -0.44 -11.19 4.83
C ILE A 50 -1.89 -11.69 4.88
N LYS A 51 -2.35 -12.02 6.09
CA LYS A 51 -3.73 -12.49 6.32
C LYS A 51 -4.76 -11.46 5.86
N LEU A 52 -5.87 -11.94 5.33
CA LEU A 52 -7.00 -11.09 4.92
C LEU A 52 -7.50 -10.21 6.08
N SER A 53 -7.52 -10.73 7.31
CA SER A 53 -7.90 -9.99 8.52
C SER A 53 -7.03 -8.75 8.76
N GLU A 54 -5.75 -8.82 8.42
CA GLU A 54 -4.83 -7.69 8.58
C GLU A 54 -5.09 -6.60 7.54
N LYS A 55 -5.39 -7.00 6.29
CA LYS A 55 -5.83 -6.07 5.25
C LYS A 55 -7.12 -5.35 5.64
N ILE A 56 -8.10 -6.09 6.14
CA ILE A 56 -9.38 -5.52 6.62
C ILE A 56 -9.12 -4.55 7.78
N SER A 57 -8.28 -4.94 8.75
CA SER A 57 -7.94 -4.08 9.89
C SER A 57 -7.28 -2.78 9.45
N PHE A 58 -6.38 -2.84 8.47
CA PHE A 58 -5.75 -1.65 7.89
C PHE A 58 -6.79 -0.75 7.20
N LEU A 59 -7.66 -1.32 6.35
CA LEU A 59 -8.68 -0.56 5.64
C LEU A 59 -9.63 0.15 6.61
N SER A 60 -10.09 -0.55 7.65
CA SER A 60 -10.93 0.03 8.70
C SER A 60 -10.21 1.16 9.45
N ALA A 61 -8.94 0.95 9.84
CA ALA A 61 -8.17 1.96 10.56
C ALA A 61 -7.90 3.20 9.69
N PHE A 62 -7.60 3.01 8.41
CA PHE A 62 -7.37 4.11 7.47
C PHE A 62 -8.65 4.93 7.26
N MET A 63 -9.79 4.26 7.03
CA MET A 63 -11.08 4.93 6.83
C MET A 63 -11.51 5.75 8.05
N LEU A 64 -11.27 5.24 9.27
CA LEU A 64 -11.53 5.98 10.50
C LEU A 64 -10.65 7.24 10.63
N ALA A 65 -9.43 7.22 10.10
CA ALA A 65 -8.48 8.33 10.19
C ALA A 65 -8.67 9.39 9.09
N PHE A 66 -9.02 8.98 7.86
CA PHE A 66 -9.01 9.83 6.66
C PHE A 66 -10.33 9.86 5.88
N GLN A 67 -11.43 9.39 6.47
CA GLN A 67 -12.76 9.31 5.86
C GLN A 67 -12.85 8.29 4.70
N GLU A 68 -13.89 8.41 3.87
CA GLU A 68 -14.08 7.55 2.70
C GLU A 68 -13.07 7.89 1.60
N GLN A 69 -11.95 7.19 1.64
CA GLN A 69 -11.01 7.13 0.55
C GLN A 69 -10.72 5.68 0.21
N LYS A 70 -11.03 5.28 -1.02
CA LYS A 70 -10.82 3.91 -1.48
C LYS A 70 -9.33 3.59 -1.57
N ILE A 71 -8.95 2.47 -0.95
CA ILE A 71 -7.62 1.89 -1.01
C ILE A 71 -7.73 0.47 -1.55
N ASP A 72 -6.98 0.17 -2.61
CA ASP A 72 -6.80 -1.17 -3.13
C ASP A 72 -5.43 -1.71 -2.69
N ILE A 73 -5.41 -2.89 -2.04
CA ILE A 73 -4.22 -3.46 -1.42
C ILE A 73 -3.86 -4.79 -2.08
N VAL A 74 -2.67 -4.81 -2.69
CA VAL A 74 -2.05 -6.01 -3.24
C VAL A 74 -0.90 -6.43 -2.35
N THR A 75 -0.77 -7.73 -2.11
CA THR A 75 0.27 -8.28 -1.22
C THR A 75 0.96 -9.44 -1.87
N TYR A 76 2.27 -9.51 -1.70
CA TYR A 76 3.09 -10.63 -2.15
C TYR A 76 4.16 -10.94 -1.11
N THR A 77 4.63 -12.18 -1.09
CA THR A 77 5.90 -12.44 -0.41
C THR A 77 7.07 -11.90 -1.21
N TYR A 78 8.22 -11.68 -0.56
CA TYR A 78 9.44 -11.29 -1.27
C TYR A 78 9.86 -12.28 -2.35
N LYS A 79 9.65 -13.59 -2.10
CA LYS A 79 10.04 -14.68 -3.01
C LYS A 79 9.01 -15.00 -4.07
N GLN A 80 7.77 -14.56 -3.91
CA GLN A 80 6.72 -14.84 -4.88
C GLN A 80 7.03 -14.17 -6.22
N ASP A 81 7.09 -14.99 -7.27
CA ASP A 81 7.18 -14.55 -8.64
C ASP A 81 5.76 -14.34 -9.19
N ALA A 82 5.46 -13.10 -9.58
CA ALA A 82 4.17 -12.71 -10.10
C ALA A 82 4.37 -11.58 -11.11
N PRO A 83 3.90 -11.70 -12.36
CA PRO A 83 4.08 -10.66 -13.38
C PRO A 83 3.58 -9.28 -12.92
N PHE A 84 2.43 -9.25 -12.24
CA PHE A 84 1.87 -8.02 -11.70
C PHE A 84 2.76 -7.36 -10.64
N LYS A 85 3.43 -8.14 -9.77
CA LYS A 85 4.37 -7.61 -8.77
C LYS A 85 5.51 -6.84 -9.46
N SER A 86 6.11 -7.42 -10.50
CA SER A 86 7.20 -6.80 -11.25
C SER A 86 6.74 -5.51 -11.96
N ILE A 87 5.57 -5.54 -12.58
CA ILE A 87 4.99 -4.37 -13.26
C ILE A 87 4.67 -3.25 -12.26
N ALA A 88 4.00 -3.59 -11.15
CA ALA A 88 3.67 -2.61 -10.12
C ALA A 88 4.93 -1.95 -9.55
N LEU A 89 5.94 -2.74 -9.17
CA LEU A 89 7.21 -2.23 -8.62
C LEU A 89 7.97 -1.32 -9.58
N SER A 90 7.87 -1.54 -10.90
CA SER A 90 8.59 -0.74 -11.90
C SER A 90 8.21 0.75 -11.90
N THR A 91 7.03 1.10 -11.37
CA THR A 91 6.52 2.47 -11.30
C THR A 91 6.17 2.92 -9.88
N ALA A 92 6.41 2.07 -8.89
CA ALA A 92 6.01 2.32 -7.52
C ALA A 92 6.98 3.24 -6.79
N ILE A 93 6.45 4.03 -5.87
CA ILE A 93 7.20 4.86 -4.93
C ILE A 93 7.18 4.14 -3.58
N LYS A 94 8.36 3.89 -3.02
CA LYS A 94 8.48 3.31 -1.67
C LYS A 94 8.06 4.35 -0.62
N LEU A 95 7.22 3.94 0.34
CA LEU A 95 6.79 4.76 1.47
C LEU A 95 7.69 4.56 2.71
#